data_AF-A0A955VEF4-F1
#
_entry.id   AF-A0A955VEF4-F1
#
_cell.length_a   1.000
_cell.length_b   1.000
_cell.length_c   1.000
_cell.angle_alpha   90.00
_cell.angle_beta   90.00
_cell.angle_gamma   90.00
#
_symmetry.space_group_name_H-M   'P 1'
#
loop_
_entity.id
_entity.type
_entity.pdbx_description
1 polymer ?
#
loop_
_entity_poly.entity_id
_entity_poly.type
_entity_poly.pdbx_seq_one_letter_code
_entity_poly.pdbx_strand_id
1 'polypeptide(L)'
;MLNAAPADLAFRLAPFTERGLIPTLPTDWQLVCGQVEMAPYVVMPDKGDRGRYAGALLGHPLLRQPVVLSQVGLDHFRVGHGLQAGARAQFDHLAFVFHEGMPVYDLQVCQTHPRGLERLREHLEAIDAGATPRDRARRRLADLVIPDAAGYRRRFLEPGGYIDRAAAFDYDGPAADFLRPEFTSLVSFMRYCADAFEAAPARKGSAWWRRAGRLANLGSRRFREWKVR
;
A
#
# COMPACT_ATOMS: atom_id res chain seq x y z
N MET A 1 -12.51 11.80 12.20
CA MET A 1 -13.04 10.56 12.80
C MET A 1 -12.07 9.45 12.47
N LEU A 2 -11.21 9.12 13.43
CA LEU A 2 -10.32 7.97 13.42
C LEU A 2 -10.93 6.94 14.37
N ASN A 3 -10.89 5.67 13.97
CA ASN A 3 -11.02 4.44 14.75
C ASN A 3 -11.89 3.44 13.98
N ALA A 4 -11.24 2.60 13.17
CA ALA A 4 -11.74 1.24 13.02
C ALA A 4 -11.72 0.63 14.42
N ALA A 5 -12.82 0.04 14.88
CA ALA A 5 -12.84 -0.58 16.21
C ALA A 5 -11.79 -1.71 16.29
N PRO A 6 -11.18 -2.02 17.44
CA PRO A 6 -10.21 -3.11 17.58
C PRO A 6 -10.71 -4.47 17.07
N ALA A 7 -12.02 -4.71 17.15
CA ALA A 7 -12.69 -5.88 16.59
C ALA A 7 -12.61 -5.96 15.05
N ASP A 8 -12.54 -4.81 14.36
CA ASP A 8 -12.38 -4.72 12.90
C ASP A 8 -10.95 -5.08 12.47
N LEU A 9 -9.93 -4.65 13.22
CA LEU A 9 -8.54 -4.96 12.89
C LEU A 9 -8.22 -6.45 13.04
N ALA A 10 -8.65 -7.07 14.14
CA ALA A 10 -8.45 -8.50 14.38
C ALA A 10 -9.14 -9.34 13.29
N PHE A 11 -10.38 -8.97 12.93
CA PHE A 11 -11.11 -9.62 11.84
C PHE A 11 -10.38 -9.47 10.50
N ARG A 12 -9.94 -8.26 10.16
CA ARG A 12 -9.25 -7.97 8.90
C ARG A 12 -7.90 -8.65 8.77
N LEU A 13 -7.17 -8.83 9.87
CA LEU A 13 -5.86 -9.48 9.88
C LEU A 13 -5.93 -10.99 10.11
N ALA A 14 -7.13 -11.56 10.32
CA ALA A 14 -7.35 -13.00 10.50
C ALA A 14 -6.61 -13.89 9.49
N PRO A 15 -6.57 -13.58 8.17
CA PRO A 15 -5.86 -14.41 7.19
C PRO A 15 -4.38 -14.64 7.52
N PHE A 16 -3.74 -13.68 8.19
CA PHE A 16 -2.33 -13.72 8.56
C PHE A 16 -2.09 -14.19 9.99
N THR A 17 -2.96 -13.81 10.93
CA THR A 17 -2.83 -14.25 12.33
C THR A 17 -3.14 -15.73 12.50
N GLU A 18 -4.17 -16.26 11.81
CA GLU A 18 -4.51 -17.68 11.81
C GLU A 18 -3.40 -18.58 11.24
N ARG A 19 -2.53 -18.00 10.40
CA ARG A 19 -1.34 -18.67 9.83
C ARG A 19 -0.08 -18.44 10.64
N GLY A 20 -0.15 -17.73 11.76
CA GLY A 20 1.00 -17.41 12.61
C GLY A 20 2.00 -16.42 11.99
N LEU A 21 1.63 -15.74 10.90
CA LEU A 21 2.51 -14.77 10.21
C LEU A 21 2.61 -13.45 10.99
N ILE A 22 1.52 -13.08 11.68
CA ILE A 22 1.46 -11.96 12.62
C ILE A 22 1.22 -12.53 14.02
N PRO A 23 2.28 -12.68 14.86
CA PRO A 23 2.14 -13.32 16.17
C PRO A 23 1.46 -12.42 17.21
N THR A 24 1.47 -11.11 17.01
CA THR A 24 0.87 -10.14 17.93
C THR A 24 0.31 -8.96 17.14
N LEU A 25 -0.91 -8.57 17.46
CA LEU A 25 -1.56 -7.42 16.84
C LEU A 25 -1.00 -6.13 17.45
N PRO A 26 -0.54 -5.17 16.64
CA PRO A 26 -0.16 -3.86 17.14
C PRO A 26 -1.39 -3.12 17.66
N THR A 27 -1.19 -2.25 18.65
CA THR A 27 -2.22 -1.30 19.09
C THR A 27 -2.42 -0.20 18.05
N ASP A 28 -3.57 0.49 18.12
CA ASP A 28 -3.86 1.65 17.25
C ASP A 28 -2.74 2.70 17.30
N TRP A 29 -2.13 2.90 18.48
CA TRP A 29 -1.04 3.86 18.63
C TRP A 29 0.25 3.40 17.94
N GLN A 30 0.57 2.11 18.05
CA GLN A 30 1.72 1.52 17.35
C GLN A 30 1.53 1.64 15.83
N LEU A 31 0.32 1.39 15.33
CA LEU A 31 -0.04 1.58 13.91
C LEU A 31 0.11 3.03 13.45
N VAL A 32 -0.36 4.00 14.25
CA VAL A 32 -0.18 5.43 13.93
C VAL A 32 1.31 5.79 13.85
N CYS A 33 2.13 5.29 14.78
CA CYS A 33 3.57 5.54 14.75
C CYS A 33 4.21 4.96 13.47
N GLY A 34 3.88 3.70 13.14
CA GLY A 34 4.38 3.05 11.93
C GLY A 34 3.95 3.76 10.66
N GLN A 35 2.68 4.17 10.57
CA GLN A 35 2.15 4.91 9.42
C GLN A 35 2.89 6.23 9.22
N VAL A 36 3.12 6.98 10.30
CA VAL A 36 3.84 8.26 10.23
C VAL A 36 5.29 8.06 9.80
N GLU A 37 5.94 6.99 10.25
CA GLU A 37 7.31 6.66 9.84
C GLU A 37 7.40 6.17 8.39
N MET A 38 6.41 5.41 7.91
CA MET A 38 6.35 4.88 6.55
C MET A 38 5.94 5.94 5.51
N ALA A 39 5.07 6.89 5.87
CA ALA A 39 4.49 7.86 4.92
C ALA A 39 5.53 8.58 4.03
N PRO A 40 6.69 9.04 4.53
CA PRO A 40 7.73 9.62 3.68
C PRO A 40 8.23 8.68 2.58
N TYR A 41 8.27 7.36 2.82
CA TYR A 41 8.73 6.34 1.88
C TYR A 41 7.76 6.11 0.73
N VAL A 42 6.46 6.30 0.98
CA VAL A 42 5.38 6.03 0.02
C VAL A 42 5.01 7.28 -0.79
N VAL A 43 5.02 8.46 -0.16
CA VAL A 43 4.54 9.70 -0.80
C VAL A 43 5.61 10.37 -1.68
N MET A 44 6.89 10.23 -1.32
CA MET A 44 7.96 10.88 -2.06
C MET A 44 8.54 9.97 -3.14
N PRO A 45 8.81 10.50 -4.34
CA PRO A 45 9.49 9.76 -5.38
C PRO A 45 10.87 9.30 -4.89
N ASP A 46 11.25 8.08 -5.26
CA ASP A 46 12.57 7.53 -5.00
C ASP A 46 13.48 7.60 -6.25
N LYS A 47 14.74 7.16 -6.10
CA LYS A 47 15.75 7.24 -7.17
C LYS A 47 15.38 6.43 -8.41
N GLY A 48 14.61 5.34 -8.27
CA GLY A 48 14.15 4.48 -9.36
C GLY A 48 12.86 4.95 -10.04
N ASP A 49 12.14 5.93 -9.47
CA ASP A 49 10.82 6.36 -9.95
C ASP A 49 10.84 6.79 -11.43
N ARG A 50 11.85 7.55 -11.85
CA ARG A 50 12.00 7.96 -13.26
C ARG A 50 12.19 6.77 -14.21
N GLY A 51 12.92 5.74 -13.77
CA GLY A 51 13.13 4.52 -14.55
C GLY A 51 11.86 3.68 -14.65
N ARG A 52 11.17 3.49 -13.52
CA ARG A 52 9.91 2.71 -13.43
C ARG A 52 8.81 3.23 -14.36
N TYR A 53 8.73 4.54 -14.55
CA TYR A 53 7.72 5.19 -15.39
C TYR A 53 8.24 5.63 -16.77
N ALA A 54 9.45 5.21 -17.16
CA ALA A 54 10.00 5.52 -18.47
C ALA A 54 9.11 4.93 -19.58
N GLY A 55 8.72 5.76 -20.55
CA GLY A 55 7.86 5.36 -21.67
C GLY A 55 6.36 5.63 -21.47
N ALA A 56 5.89 5.94 -20.26
CA ALA A 56 4.51 6.39 -20.04
C ALA A 56 4.33 7.87 -20.43
N LEU A 57 3.27 8.21 -21.18
CA LEU A 57 3.01 9.58 -21.63
C LEU A 57 2.89 10.58 -20.48
N LEU A 58 2.21 10.17 -19.40
CA LEU A 58 2.02 10.95 -18.18
C LEU A 58 2.88 10.43 -17.03
N GLY A 59 3.95 9.67 -17.30
CA GLY A 59 4.78 9.03 -16.29
C GLY A 59 5.44 9.97 -15.28
N HIS A 60 5.57 11.27 -15.61
CA HIS A 60 6.10 12.27 -14.69
C HIS A 60 5.17 12.45 -13.46
N PRO A 61 5.69 12.51 -12.22
CA PRO A 61 4.88 12.61 -11.00
C PRO A 61 3.80 13.70 -11.05
N LEU A 62 4.16 14.92 -11.51
CA LEU A 62 3.21 16.04 -11.61
C LEU A 62 2.05 15.81 -12.60
N LEU A 63 2.20 14.87 -13.54
CA LEU A 63 1.20 14.54 -14.55
C LEU A 63 0.37 13.31 -14.17
N ARG A 64 1.01 12.24 -13.68
CA ARG A 64 0.30 11.02 -13.26
C ARG A 64 -0.53 11.22 -11.99
N GLN A 65 -0.06 12.01 -11.02
CA GLN A 65 -0.74 12.06 -9.72
C GLN A 65 -2.16 12.61 -9.79
N PRO A 66 -2.46 13.65 -10.58
CA PRO A 66 -3.84 14.07 -10.84
C PRO A 66 -4.71 12.95 -11.43
N VAL A 67 -4.18 12.14 -12.36
CA VAL A 67 -4.89 11.01 -12.97
C VAL A 67 -5.16 9.93 -11.91
N VAL A 68 -4.15 9.52 -11.15
CA VAL A 68 -4.27 8.55 -10.06
C VAL A 68 -5.32 9.01 -9.05
N LEU A 69 -5.25 10.26 -8.60
CA LEU A 69 -6.21 10.83 -7.64
C LEU A 69 -7.64 10.89 -8.20
N SER A 70 -7.81 11.12 -9.51
CA SER A 70 -9.14 11.10 -10.14
C SER A 70 -9.80 9.72 -10.12
N GLN A 71 -9.01 8.64 -10.06
CA GLN A 71 -9.48 7.26 -10.09
C GLN A 71 -9.56 6.65 -8.70
N VAL A 72 -8.48 6.76 -7.92
CA VAL A 72 -8.35 6.19 -6.57
C VAL A 72 -9.07 7.05 -5.51
N GLY A 73 -9.18 8.37 -5.75
CA GLY A 73 -9.73 9.32 -4.79
C GLY A 73 -8.75 9.71 -3.68
N LEU A 74 -9.25 10.45 -2.67
CA LEU A 74 -8.44 10.89 -1.53
C LEU A 74 -7.98 9.74 -0.62
N ASP A 75 -8.60 8.57 -0.75
CA ASP A 75 -8.17 7.35 -0.08
C ASP A 75 -6.76 6.93 -0.51
N HIS A 76 -6.25 7.43 -1.66
CA HIS A 76 -4.85 7.30 -2.07
C HIS A 76 -3.87 7.75 -0.98
N PHE A 77 -4.23 8.78 -0.18
CA PHE A 77 -3.41 9.25 0.93
C PHE A 77 -3.59 8.41 2.22
N ARG A 78 -4.66 7.63 2.29
CA ARG A 78 -4.93 6.68 3.39
C ARG A 78 -4.35 5.29 3.13
N VAL A 79 -3.80 5.06 1.93
CA VAL A 79 -2.96 3.88 1.61
C VAL A 79 -1.70 3.84 2.48
N GLY A 80 -1.41 4.91 3.24
CA GLY A 80 -0.36 4.99 4.26
C GLY A 80 -0.03 3.66 4.93
N HIS A 81 -1.00 2.95 5.53
CA HIS A 81 -0.84 1.52 5.89
C HIS A 81 -1.90 0.60 5.24
N GLY A 82 -2.74 1.11 4.35
CA GLY A 82 -3.74 0.36 3.57
C GLY A 82 -4.98 -0.13 4.34
N LEU A 83 -4.86 -0.42 5.65
CA LEU A 83 -5.96 -0.98 6.45
C LEU A 83 -7.12 -0.01 6.73
N GLN A 84 -7.06 1.25 6.31
CA GLN A 84 -8.22 2.17 6.39
C GLN A 84 -8.83 2.47 5.02
N ALA A 85 -8.17 2.04 3.93
CA ALA A 85 -8.67 2.22 2.59
C ALA A 85 -9.84 1.27 2.33
N GLY A 86 -10.85 1.75 1.59
CA GLY A 86 -11.88 0.87 1.06
C GLY A 86 -11.29 -0.07 0.00
N ALA A 87 -11.83 -1.29 -0.11
CA ALA A 87 -11.36 -2.29 -1.06
C ALA A 87 -11.27 -1.74 -2.51
N ARG A 88 -12.25 -0.92 -2.91
CA ARG A 88 -12.25 -0.31 -4.25
C ARG A 88 -11.07 0.63 -4.48
N ALA A 89 -10.70 1.45 -3.50
CA ALA A 89 -9.54 2.33 -3.60
C ALA A 89 -8.25 1.52 -3.73
N GLN A 90 -8.14 0.41 -2.99
CA GLN A 90 -7.00 -0.51 -3.10
C GLN A 90 -6.90 -1.16 -4.49
N PHE A 91 -8.03 -1.57 -5.08
CA PHE A 91 -8.04 -2.15 -6.42
C PHE A 91 -7.71 -1.11 -7.49
N ASP A 92 -8.24 0.11 -7.35
CA ASP A 92 -7.94 1.22 -8.24
C ASP A 92 -6.45 1.61 -8.13
N HIS A 93 -5.85 1.59 -6.93
CA HIS A 93 -4.41 1.79 -6.75
C HIS A 93 -3.61 0.75 -7.53
N LEU A 94 -3.92 -0.53 -7.37
CA LEU A 94 -3.25 -1.62 -8.10
C LEU A 94 -3.46 -1.55 -9.62
N ALA A 95 -4.54 -0.91 -10.10
CA ALA A 95 -4.81 -0.72 -11.52
C ALA A 95 -4.10 0.49 -12.14
N PHE A 96 -3.73 1.51 -11.34
CA PHE A 96 -3.22 2.80 -11.82
C PHE A 96 -1.81 3.16 -11.33
N VAL A 97 -1.27 2.45 -10.35
CA VAL A 97 0.08 2.64 -9.82
C VAL A 97 0.94 1.46 -10.21
N PHE A 98 2.07 1.75 -10.86
CA PHE A 98 3.01 0.74 -11.30
C PHE A 98 3.95 0.33 -10.17
N HIS A 99 4.10 -0.98 -9.99
CA HIS A 99 5.00 -1.60 -9.03
C HIS A 99 6.06 -2.42 -9.78
N GLU A 100 7.31 -2.26 -9.36
CA GLU A 100 8.41 -3.10 -9.82
C GLU A 100 8.35 -4.42 -9.06
N GLY A 101 8.14 -5.52 -9.77
CA GLY A 101 7.88 -6.83 -9.16
C GLY A 101 6.46 -6.98 -8.59
N MET A 102 6.29 -7.91 -7.65
CA MET A 102 5.03 -8.21 -7.00
C MET A 102 4.72 -7.15 -5.91
N PRO A 103 3.57 -6.48 -5.92
CA PRO A 103 3.20 -5.52 -4.88
C PRO A 103 2.68 -6.23 -3.63
N VAL A 104 3.59 -6.89 -2.91
CA VAL A 104 3.30 -7.76 -1.77
C VAL A 104 2.45 -7.04 -0.71
N TYR A 105 2.83 -5.82 -0.32
CA TYR A 105 2.09 -5.04 0.67
C TYR A 105 0.62 -4.86 0.25
N ASP A 106 0.37 -4.39 -0.96
CA ASP A 106 -0.97 -4.10 -1.48
C ASP A 106 -1.82 -5.37 -1.65
N LEU A 107 -1.21 -6.48 -2.09
CA LEU A 107 -1.89 -7.78 -2.20
C LEU A 107 -2.27 -8.32 -0.83
N GLN A 108 -1.40 -8.16 0.17
CA GLN A 108 -1.73 -8.53 1.55
C GLN A 108 -2.86 -7.65 2.11
N VAL A 109 -2.91 -6.35 1.79
CA VAL A 109 -4.04 -5.48 2.14
C VAL A 109 -5.33 -5.98 1.47
N CYS A 110 -5.28 -6.39 0.20
CA CYS A 110 -6.43 -6.99 -0.49
C CYS A 110 -6.96 -8.23 0.26
N GLN A 111 -6.08 -9.09 0.77
CA GLN A 111 -6.47 -10.28 1.54
C GLN A 111 -7.21 -9.95 2.84
N THR A 112 -7.08 -8.73 3.37
CA THR A 112 -7.84 -8.29 4.56
C THR A 112 -9.31 -7.97 4.28
N HIS A 113 -9.72 -7.95 3.00
CA HIS A 113 -11.09 -7.72 2.60
C HIS A 113 -11.80 -9.04 2.25
N PRO A 114 -13.11 -9.17 2.56
CA PRO A 114 -13.90 -10.31 2.11
C PRO A 114 -13.81 -10.49 0.59
N ARG A 115 -13.42 -11.70 0.15
CA ARG A 115 -13.17 -12.05 -1.26
C ARG A 115 -12.20 -11.07 -1.95
N GLY A 116 -11.27 -10.45 -1.22
CA GLY A 116 -10.55 -9.29 -1.73
C GLY A 116 -9.67 -9.57 -2.96
N LEU A 117 -8.97 -10.70 -3.00
CA LEU A 117 -8.16 -11.12 -4.16
C LEU A 117 -9.02 -11.50 -5.37
N GLU A 118 -10.14 -12.18 -5.15
CA GLU A 118 -11.10 -12.53 -6.20
C GLU A 118 -11.73 -11.27 -6.81
N ARG A 119 -12.15 -10.32 -5.96
CA ARG A 119 -12.70 -9.04 -6.39
C ARG A 119 -11.67 -8.17 -7.09
N LEU A 120 -10.39 -8.26 -6.71
CA LEU A 120 -9.30 -7.63 -7.44
C LEU A 120 -9.17 -8.24 -8.85
N ARG A 121 -9.22 -9.57 -8.97
CA ARG A 121 -9.20 -10.28 -10.26
C ARG A 121 -10.36 -9.82 -11.16
N GLU A 122 -11.60 -9.89 -10.68
CA GLU A 122 -12.79 -9.41 -11.37
C GLU A 122 -12.63 -7.94 -11.82
N HIS A 123 -12.05 -7.10 -10.96
CA HIS A 123 -11.83 -5.68 -11.24
C HIS A 123 -10.84 -5.44 -12.39
N LEU A 124 -9.70 -6.14 -12.37
CA LEU A 124 -8.68 -6.01 -13.42
C LEU A 124 -9.16 -6.60 -14.75
N GLU A 125 -9.86 -7.74 -14.71
CA GLU A 125 -10.48 -8.38 -15.87
C GLU A 125 -11.52 -7.45 -16.54
N ALA A 126 -12.34 -6.75 -15.75
CA ALA A 126 -13.31 -5.80 -16.28
C ALA A 126 -12.63 -4.62 -17.02
N ILE A 127 -11.53 -4.09 -16.46
CA ILE A 127 -10.74 -3.04 -17.11
C ILE A 127 -10.14 -3.54 -18.42
N ASP A 128 -9.54 -4.73 -18.44
CA ASP A 128 -8.93 -5.30 -19.64
C ASP A 128 -9.96 -5.59 -20.72
N ALA A 129 -11.08 -6.22 -20.36
CA ALA A 129 -12.19 -6.49 -21.26
C ALA A 129 -12.74 -5.20 -21.89
N GLY A 130 -12.82 -4.11 -21.12
CA GLY A 130 -13.32 -2.83 -21.62
C GLY A 130 -14.78 -2.90 -22.07
N ALA A 131 -15.60 -3.73 -21.41
CA ALA A 131 -16.99 -3.98 -21.80
C ALA A 131 -17.86 -2.71 -21.71
N THR A 132 -17.65 -1.89 -20.68
CA THR A 132 -18.39 -0.63 -20.51
C THR A 132 -17.59 0.60 -20.98
N PRO A 133 -18.24 1.73 -21.30
CA PRO A 133 -17.55 2.99 -21.57
C PRO A 133 -16.60 3.41 -20.44
N ARG A 134 -16.99 3.14 -19.19
CA ARG A 134 -16.18 3.42 -18.00
C ARG A 134 -14.90 2.58 -17.99
N ASP A 135 -15.00 1.28 -18.30
CA ASP A 135 -13.84 0.39 -18.31
C ASP A 135 -12.87 0.76 -19.43
N ARG A 136 -13.39 1.11 -20.62
CA ARG A 136 -12.56 1.62 -21.72
C ARG A 136 -11.84 2.92 -21.35
N ALA A 137 -12.53 3.84 -20.68
CA ALA A 137 -11.92 5.08 -20.20
C ALA A 137 -10.82 4.79 -19.18
N ARG A 138 -11.07 3.90 -18.23
CA ARG A 138 -10.08 3.49 -17.22
C ARG A 138 -8.85 2.83 -17.85
N ARG A 139 -9.06 1.91 -18.81
CA ARG A 139 -7.97 1.27 -19.55
C ARG A 139 -7.10 2.32 -20.25
N ARG A 140 -7.71 3.24 -20.99
CA ARG A 140 -6.99 4.35 -21.65
C ARG A 140 -6.21 5.20 -20.65
N LEU A 141 -6.82 5.56 -19.52
CA LEU A 141 -6.14 6.35 -18.49
C LEU A 141 -4.95 5.60 -17.88
N ALA A 142 -5.08 4.29 -17.65
CA ALA A 142 -3.99 3.45 -17.15
C ALA A 142 -2.83 3.38 -18.17
N ASP A 143 -3.12 3.26 -19.46
CA ASP A 143 -2.13 3.26 -20.54
C ASP A 143 -1.36 4.59 -20.64
N LEU A 144 -1.91 5.69 -20.13
CA LEU A 144 -1.22 6.99 -20.07
C LEU A 144 -0.22 7.06 -18.91
N VAL A 145 -0.45 6.34 -17.82
CA VAL A 145 0.35 6.46 -16.58
C VAL A 145 1.26 5.27 -16.32
N ILE A 146 1.01 4.10 -16.93
CA ILE A 146 1.84 2.90 -16.81
C ILE A 146 2.43 2.57 -18.20
N PRO A 147 3.76 2.40 -18.33
CA PRO A 147 4.41 2.19 -19.64
C PRO A 147 3.87 1.00 -20.45
N ASP A 148 3.56 -0.11 -19.77
CA ASP A 148 2.86 -1.27 -20.34
C ASP A 148 1.77 -1.72 -19.37
N ALA A 149 0.65 -0.99 -19.35
CA ALA A 149 -0.42 -1.25 -18.40
C ALA A 149 -1.06 -2.63 -18.61
N ALA A 150 -1.17 -3.08 -19.86
CA ALA A 150 -1.70 -4.40 -20.19
C ALA A 150 -0.78 -5.52 -19.71
N GLY A 151 0.53 -5.44 -19.98
CA GLY A 151 1.50 -6.40 -19.47
C GLY A 151 1.61 -6.40 -17.97
N TYR A 152 1.53 -5.23 -17.33
CA TYR A 152 1.46 -5.13 -15.88
C TYR A 152 0.22 -5.85 -15.31
N ARG A 153 -0.98 -5.63 -15.86
CA ARG A 153 -2.20 -6.34 -15.41
C ARG A 153 -2.14 -7.84 -15.68
N ARG A 154 -1.54 -8.28 -16.79
CA ARG A 154 -1.34 -9.72 -17.07
C ARG A 154 -0.58 -10.44 -15.96
N ARG A 155 0.44 -9.82 -15.35
CA ARG A 155 1.19 -10.40 -14.22
C ARG A 155 0.31 -10.71 -13.00
N PHE A 156 -0.81 -10.01 -12.83
CA PHE A 156 -1.78 -10.34 -11.77
C PHE A 156 -2.68 -11.51 -12.15
N LEU A 157 -3.12 -11.53 -13.41
CA LEU A 157 -4.24 -12.35 -13.87
C LEU A 157 -3.84 -13.72 -14.40
N GLU A 158 -2.63 -13.86 -14.93
CA GLU A 158 -2.16 -15.13 -15.49
C GLU A 158 -2.18 -16.28 -14.45
N PRO A 159 -2.36 -17.54 -14.87
CA PRO A 159 -2.28 -18.67 -13.95
C PRO A 159 -0.92 -18.71 -13.24
N GLY A 160 -0.94 -18.73 -11.91
CA GLY A 160 0.29 -18.63 -11.10
C GLY A 160 0.87 -17.21 -11.03
N GLY A 161 0.14 -16.20 -11.51
CA GLY A 161 0.47 -14.79 -11.38
C GLY A 161 0.27 -14.27 -9.95
N TYR A 162 0.42 -12.96 -9.76
CA TYR A 162 0.48 -12.35 -8.43
C TYR A 162 -0.76 -12.63 -7.56
N ILE A 163 -1.96 -12.70 -8.15
CA ILE A 163 -3.18 -12.98 -7.37
C ILE A 163 -3.17 -14.41 -6.84
N ASP A 164 -2.81 -15.38 -7.68
CA ASP A 164 -2.77 -16.80 -7.31
C ASP A 164 -1.69 -17.06 -6.27
N ARG A 165 -0.51 -16.46 -6.45
CA ARG A 165 0.60 -16.53 -5.49
C ARG A 165 0.24 -15.90 -4.15
N ALA A 166 -0.36 -14.72 -4.16
CA ALA A 166 -0.85 -14.09 -2.93
C ALA A 166 -1.91 -14.96 -2.23
N ALA A 167 -2.82 -15.59 -2.97
CA ALA A 167 -3.81 -16.51 -2.41
C ALA A 167 -3.17 -17.73 -1.74
N ALA A 168 -2.04 -18.20 -2.28
CA ALA A 168 -1.22 -19.25 -1.72
C ALA A 168 -0.26 -18.79 -0.60
N PHE A 169 -0.24 -17.48 -0.27
CA PHE A 169 0.72 -16.86 0.64
C PHE A 169 2.18 -17.04 0.19
N ASP A 170 2.39 -17.23 -1.10
CA ASP A 170 3.69 -17.25 -1.75
C ASP A 170 4.00 -15.82 -2.22
N TYR A 171 4.97 -15.18 -1.56
CA TYR A 171 5.40 -13.83 -1.88
C TYR A 171 6.88 -13.87 -2.22
N ASP A 172 7.25 -13.21 -3.32
CA ASP A 172 8.67 -12.97 -3.62
C ASP A 172 9.29 -12.10 -2.51
N GLY A 173 10.62 -12.26 -2.34
CA GLY A 173 11.41 -11.36 -1.50
C GLY A 173 11.26 -9.89 -1.93
N PRO A 174 11.66 -8.93 -1.08
CA PRO A 174 11.38 -7.51 -1.31
C PRO A 174 11.96 -7.04 -2.65
N ALA A 175 11.09 -6.62 -3.57
CA ALA A 175 11.47 -6.13 -4.90
C ALA A 175 11.81 -4.63 -4.95
N ALA A 176 11.63 -3.90 -3.84
CA ALA A 176 11.75 -2.46 -3.78
C ALA A 176 12.95 -2.03 -2.92
N ASP A 177 14.12 -1.88 -3.54
CA ASP A 177 15.37 -1.43 -2.90
C ASP A 177 15.25 -0.06 -2.20
N PHE A 178 14.23 0.73 -2.56
CA PHE A 178 13.97 2.04 -1.99
C PHE A 178 13.15 2.03 -0.69
N LEU A 179 12.47 0.92 -0.40
CA LEU A 179 11.72 0.73 0.84
C LEU A 179 12.59 0.05 1.87
N ARG A 180 12.42 0.43 3.14
CA ARG A 180 12.99 -0.35 4.22
C ARG A 180 12.32 -1.73 4.27
N PRO A 181 13.03 -2.81 4.67
CA PRO A 181 12.48 -4.17 4.68
C PRO A 181 11.17 -4.32 5.46
N GLU A 182 10.95 -3.50 6.48
CA GLU A 182 9.74 -3.54 7.30
C GLU A 182 8.51 -2.97 6.59
N PHE A 183 8.69 -2.22 5.50
CA PHE A 183 7.64 -1.57 4.72
C PHE A 183 7.32 -2.30 3.41
N THR A 184 7.95 -3.43 3.13
CA THR A 184 7.77 -4.17 1.86
C THR A 184 6.57 -5.12 1.89
N SER A 185 6.07 -5.47 3.08
CA SER A 185 4.85 -6.28 3.26
C SER A 185 4.03 -5.79 4.45
N LEU A 186 2.72 -6.03 4.42
CA LEU A 186 1.82 -5.74 5.52
C LEU A 186 2.21 -6.55 6.77
N VAL A 187 2.57 -7.82 6.59
CA VAL A 187 3.01 -8.69 7.70
C VAL A 187 4.24 -8.12 8.40
N SER A 188 5.28 -7.76 7.64
CA SER A 188 6.50 -7.15 8.19
C SER A 188 6.18 -5.83 8.89
N PHE A 189 5.30 -5.02 8.30
CA PHE A 189 4.90 -3.75 8.87
C PHE A 189 4.13 -3.90 10.19
N MET A 190 3.21 -4.86 10.29
CA MET A 190 2.48 -5.15 11.52
C MET A 190 3.41 -5.59 12.65
N ARG A 191 4.38 -6.47 12.34
CA ARG A 191 5.41 -6.92 13.28
C ARG A 191 6.28 -5.75 13.74
N TYR A 192 6.77 -4.96 12.80
CA TYR A 192 7.54 -3.75 13.11
C TYR A 192 6.78 -2.79 14.02
N CYS A 193 5.49 -2.56 13.76
CA CYS A 193 4.68 -1.70 14.64
C CYS A 193 4.62 -2.24 16.07
N ALA A 194 4.38 -3.55 16.22
CA ALA A 194 4.27 -4.19 17.52
C ALA A 194 5.60 -4.17 18.30
N ASP A 195 6.72 -4.36 17.59
CA ASP A 195 8.06 -4.50 18.20
C ASP A 195 8.75 -3.16 18.46
N ALA A 196 8.60 -2.18 17.55
CA ALA A 196 9.40 -0.95 17.55
C ALA A 196 8.79 0.19 18.38
N PHE A 197 7.49 0.14 18.70
CA PHE A 197 6.80 1.23 19.38
C PHE A 197 6.16 0.79 20.68
N GLU A 198 6.13 1.69 21.67
CA GLU A 198 5.36 1.49 22.89
C GLU A 198 3.86 1.31 22.59
N ALA A 199 3.20 0.39 23.31
CA ALA A 199 1.79 0.04 23.09
C ALA A 199 0.80 1.19 23.35
N ALA A 200 1.19 2.20 24.12
CA ALA A 200 0.35 3.35 24.43
C ALA A 200 1.14 4.65 24.27
N PRO A 201 0.49 5.77 23.92
CA PRO A 201 1.14 7.07 24.00
C PRO A 201 1.54 7.33 25.46
N ALA A 202 2.60 8.13 25.66
CA ALA A 202 3.08 8.51 26.99
C ALA A 202 1.91 8.85 27.95
N ARG A 203 2.03 8.37 29.20
CA ARG A 203 0.97 8.37 30.24
C ARG A 203 0.12 9.65 30.26
N LYS A 204 -1.17 9.53 30.64
CA LYS A 204 -2.04 10.68 30.95
C LYS A 204 -1.27 11.70 31.81
N GLY A 205 -1.16 12.95 31.36
CA GLY A 205 -0.30 13.99 31.95
C GLY A 205 1.01 14.25 31.19
N SER A 206 1.36 13.42 30.20
CA SER A 206 2.43 13.73 29.27
C SER A 206 2.02 14.92 28.41
N ALA A 207 2.86 15.94 28.36
CA ALA A 207 2.56 17.10 27.55
C ALA A 207 2.39 16.77 26.06
N TRP A 208 1.37 17.34 25.41
CA TRP A 208 0.99 17.05 24.03
C TRP A 208 2.14 17.30 23.03
N TRP A 209 3.02 18.26 23.31
CA TRP A 209 4.20 18.55 22.49
C TRP A 209 5.20 17.40 22.44
N ARG A 210 5.27 16.54 23.46
CA ARG A 210 6.12 15.34 23.42
C ARG A 210 5.59 14.31 22.41
N ARG A 211 4.26 14.17 22.31
CA ARG A 211 3.62 13.31 21.31
C ARG A 211 3.83 13.88 19.91
N ALA A 212 3.58 15.18 19.73
CA ALA A 212 3.82 15.86 18.46
C ALA A 212 5.30 15.78 18.03
N GLY A 213 6.23 16.00 18.96
CA GLY A 213 7.67 15.88 18.72
C GLY A 213 8.09 14.46 18.32
N ARG A 214 7.51 13.42 18.92
CA ARG A 214 7.75 12.02 18.51
C ARG A 214 7.27 11.78 17.08
N LEU A 215 6.04 12.16 16.76
CA LEU A 215 5.49 11.98 15.41
C LEU A 215 6.28 12.79 14.36
N ALA A 216 6.69 14.01 14.69
CA ALA A 216 7.54 14.83 13.84
C ALA A 216 8.91 14.17 13.61
N ASN A 217 9.51 13.57 14.65
CA ASN A 217 10.77 12.85 14.53
C ASN A 217 10.64 11.64 13.59
N LEU A 218 9.58 10.83 13.76
CA LEU A 218 9.28 9.68 12.89
C LEU A 218 9.06 10.11 11.44
N GLY A 219 8.17 11.08 11.20
CA GLY A 219 7.84 11.56 9.86
C GLY A 219 8.99 12.29 9.15
N SER A 220 10.00 12.76 9.89
CA SER A 220 11.19 13.39 9.31
C SER A 220 12.38 12.43 9.12
N ARG A 221 12.25 11.14 9.48
CA ARG A 221 13.36 10.17 9.44
C ARG A 221 13.97 10.01 8.06
N ARG A 222 13.16 9.77 7.02
CA ARG A 222 13.64 9.61 5.63
C ARG A 222 14.45 10.83 5.16
N PHE A 223 14.02 12.05 5.51
CA PHE A 223 14.74 13.27 5.16
C PHE A 223 16.10 13.37 5.85
N ARG A 224 16.22 12.87 7.09
CA ARG A 224 17.52 12.83 7.79
C ARG A 224 18.45 11.78 7.17
N GLU A 225 17.91 10.62 6.77
CA GLU A 225 18.69 9.58 6.09
C GLU A 225 19.19 10.04 4.70
N TRP A 226 18.42 10.88 4.00
CA TRP A 226 18.88 11.52 2.76
C TRP A 226 20.03 12.51 2.95
N LYS A 227 20.11 13.21 4.08
CA LYS A 227 21.20 14.16 4.36
C LYS A 227 22.54 13.49 4.69
N VAL A 228 22.53 12.19 4.95
CA VAL A 228 23.72 11.40 5.34
C VAL A 228 24.33 10.66 4.12
N ARG A 229 23.71 10.76 2.94
CA ARG A 229 24.18 10.19 1.67
C ARG A 229 24.55 11.28 0.68
#